data_AF-A0A7W0T7L2-F1
#
_entry.id   AF-A0A7W0T7L2-F1
#
_cell.length_a   1.000
_cell.length_b   1.000
_cell.length_c   1.000
_cell.angle_alpha   90.00
_cell.angle_beta   90.00
_cell.angle_gamma   90.00
#
_symmetry.space_group_name_H-M   'P 1'
#
loop_
_entity.id
_entity.type
_entity.pdbx_description
1 polymer ?
#
loop_
_entity_poly.entity_id
_entity_poly.type
_entity_poly.pdbx_seq_one_letter_code
_entity_poly.pdbx_strand_id
1 'polypeptide(L)'
;GLAVVEAANAASALGGVPVVAVRVSDADERQRHRGVSHHTRAVLELCLGEVVVAWPAGLDSPDWLGANEEVDASRWRDACKGLTLNHMGRGPDDDPSFFAAAYAAGRSARARLS
;
A
#
# COMPACT_ATOMS: atom_id res chain seq x y z
N GLY A 1 7.99 -9.10 3.79
CA GLY A 1 8.14 -8.30 5.02
C GLY A 1 9.50 -7.64 5.01
N LEU A 2 10.55 -8.40 5.33
CA LEU A 2 11.92 -7.89 5.41
C LEU A 2 12.44 -7.24 4.12
N ALA A 3 12.17 -7.82 2.95
CA ALA A 3 12.57 -7.21 1.67
C ALA A 3 12.01 -5.78 1.46
N VAL A 4 10.85 -5.45 2.05
CA VAL A 4 10.29 -4.10 1.98
C VAL A 4 11.08 -3.15 2.88
N VAL A 5 11.50 -3.61 4.06
CA VAL A 5 12.38 -2.86 4.97
C VAL A 5 13.73 -2.59 4.31
N GLU A 6 14.32 -3.61 3.71
CA GLU A 6 15.60 -3.50 2.98
C GLU A 6 15.48 -2.49 1.84
N ALA A 7 14.43 -2.59 1.02
CA ALA A 7 14.20 -1.66 -0.08
C ALA A 7 13.97 -0.21 0.41
N ALA A 8 13.19 -0.03 1.48
CA ALA A 8 12.93 1.29 2.04
C ALA A 8 14.20 1.92 2.63
N ASN A 9 14.95 1.16 3.43
CA ASN A 9 16.21 1.64 4.01
C ASN A 9 17.26 1.93 2.94
N ALA A 10 17.34 1.11 1.89
CA ALA A 10 18.23 1.36 0.76
C ALA A 10 17.83 2.64 0.01
N ALA A 11 16.54 2.83 -0.29
CA ALA A 11 16.05 4.05 -0.92
C ALA A 11 16.37 5.29 -0.08
N SER A 12 16.13 5.25 1.24
CA SER A 12 16.48 6.36 2.15
C SER A 12 17.99 6.62 2.19
N ALA A 13 18.82 5.57 2.26
CA ALA A 13 20.28 5.70 2.29
C ALA A 13 20.85 6.31 0.99
N LEU A 14 20.16 6.14 -0.13
CA LEU A 14 20.49 6.73 -1.42
C LEU A 14 19.88 8.13 -1.62
N GLY A 15 19.23 8.70 -0.59
CA GLY A 15 18.59 10.03 -0.65
C GLY A 15 17.22 10.04 -1.35
N GLY A 16 16.63 8.87 -1.59
CA GLY A 16 15.28 8.73 -2.13
C GLY A 16 14.18 8.85 -1.06
N VAL A 17 12.93 8.87 -1.53
CA VAL A 17 11.74 8.88 -0.67
C VAL A 17 11.01 7.54 -0.82
N PRO A 18 11.12 6.62 0.14
CA PRO A 18 10.45 5.33 0.05
C PRO A 18 8.93 5.49 0.11
N VAL A 19 8.21 4.77 -0.75
CA VAL A 19 6.75 4.68 -0.73
C VAL A 19 6.36 3.22 -0.46
N VAL A 20 5.65 2.97 0.64
CA VAL A 20 5.22 1.63 1.03
C VAL A 20 3.83 1.35 0.45
N ALA A 21 3.75 0.35 -0.44
CA ALA A 21 2.48 -0.19 -0.90
C ALA A 21 1.84 -1.04 0.20
N VAL A 22 0.88 -0.47 0.90
CA VAL A 22 0.19 -1.16 2.01
C VAL A 22 -0.67 -2.29 1.47
N ARG A 23 -0.46 -3.48 2.02
CA ARG A 23 -1.34 -4.62 1.79
C ARG A 23 -2.51 -4.57 2.77
N VAL A 24 -3.70 -4.35 2.25
CA VAL A 24 -4.99 -4.45 2.96
C VAL A 24 -5.85 -5.49 2.26
N SER A 25 -6.70 -6.20 3.00
CA SER A 25 -7.66 -7.15 2.43
C SER A 25 -8.89 -7.23 3.31
N ASP A 26 -10.08 -7.11 2.73
CA ASP A 26 -11.34 -7.31 3.49
C ASP A 26 -11.93 -8.70 3.24
N ALA A 27 -11.43 -9.38 2.21
CA ALA A 27 -11.95 -10.65 1.72
C ALA A 27 -11.04 -11.87 1.99
N ASP A 28 -10.00 -11.75 2.81
CA ASP A 28 -9.23 -12.93 3.23
C ASP A 28 -10.12 -13.87 4.08
N GLU A 29 -10.14 -15.15 3.72
CA GLU A 29 -10.89 -16.19 4.44
C GLU A 29 -10.44 -16.31 5.90
N ARG A 30 -9.14 -16.05 6.17
CA ARG A 30 -8.58 -16.10 7.52
C ARG A 30 -8.83 -14.75 8.17
N GLN A 31 -9.77 -14.70 9.11
CA GLN A 31 -10.19 -13.47 9.78
C GLN A 31 -9.02 -12.62 10.33
N ARG A 32 -7.97 -13.28 10.88
CA ARG A 32 -6.75 -12.61 11.37
C ARG A 32 -5.90 -11.90 10.30
N HIS A 33 -6.20 -12.12 9.02
CA HIS A 33 -5.50 -11.50 7.88
C HIS A 33 -6.35 -10.42 7.19
N ARG A 34 -7.54 -10.11 7.72
CA ARG A 34 -8.35 -9.00 7.24
C ARG A 34 -7.84 -7.66 7.77
N GLY A 35 -8.14 -6.59 7.04
CA GLY A 35 -7.60 -5.27 7.29
C GLY A 35 -6.14 -5.14 6.85
N VAL A 36 -5.43 -4.17 7.42
CA VAL A 36 -4.03 -3.93 7.08
C VAL A 36 -3.14 -5.06 7.62
N SER A 37 -2.28 -5.56 6.74
CA SER A 37 -1.35 -6.65 7.05
C SER A 37 -0.43 -6.31 8.23
N HIS A 38 -0.30 -7.22 9.20
CA HIS A 38 0.65 -7.11 10.32
C HIS A 38 2.10 -6.89 9.87
N HIS A 39 2.48 -7.42 8.70
CA HIS A 39 3.80 -7.16 8.13
C HIS A 39 4.05 -5.68 7.82
N THR A 40 3.02 -4.88 7.53
CA THR A 40 3.17 -3.44 7.31
C THR A 40 3.63 -2.76 8.58
N ARG A 41 3.06 -3.12 9.74
CA ARG A 41 3.50 -2.59 11.04
C ARG A 41 4.98 -2.86 11.29
N ALA A 42 5.40 -4.12 11.11
CA ALA A 42 6.81 -4.48 11.25
C ALA A 42 7.72 -3.72 10.26
N VAL A 43 7.24 -3.42 9.05
CA VAL A 43 7.98 -2.58 8.10
C VAL A 43 8.15 -1.17 8.65
N LEU A 44 7.08 -0.53 9.11
CA LEU A 44 7.13 0.83 9.65
C LEU A 44 8.03 0.93 10.90
N GLU A 45 8.00 -0.08 11.77
CA GLU A 45 8.82 -0.14 12.99
C GLU A 45 10.32 -0.37 12.70
N LEU A 46 10.66 -1.03 11.58
CA LEU A 46 12.04 -1.39 11.24
C LEU A 46 12.68 -0.49 10.18
N CYS A 47 11.91 0.42 9.56
CA CYS A 47 12.46 1.44 8.68
C CYS A 47 13.25 2.47 9.50
N LEU A 48 14.48 2.76 9.06
CA LEU A 48 15.39 3.67 9.75
C LEU A 48 15.12 5.15 9.45
N GLY A 49 14.41 5.44 8.36
CA GLY A 49 14.00 6.78 7.97
C GLY A 49 12.49 6.86 7.75
N GLU A 50 12.00 8.08 7.51
CA GLU A 50 10.59 8.27 7.14
C GLU A 50 10.26 7.53 5.85
N VAL A 51 9.07 6.91 5.85
CA VAL A 51 8.49 6.27 4.68
C VAL A 51 7.12 6.87 4.43
N VAL A 52 6.79 7.01 3.15
CA VAL A 52 5.46 7.47 2.75
C VAL A 52 4.53 6.28 2.73
N VAL A 53 3.43 6.40 3.46
CA VAL A 53 2.32 5.46 3.43
C VAL A 53 1.17 6.14 2.68
N ALA A 54 1.02 5.80 1.40
CA ALA A 54 -0.09 6.33 0.61
C ALA A 54 -1.35 5.50 0.86
N TRP A 55 -2.46 6.18 1.14
CA TRP A 55 -3.71 5.54 1.50
C TRP A 55 -4.86 6.02 0.60
N PRO A 56 -5.75 5.12 0.12
CA PRO A 56 -6.92 5.52 -0.65
C PRO A 56 -7.83 6.46 0.17
N ALA A 57 -8.08 7.66 -0.35
CA ALA A 57 -9.03 8.58 0.26
C ALA A 57 -10.41 7.93 0.38
N GLY A 58 -11.03 8.07 1.56
CA GLY A 58 -12.36 7.50 1.86
C GLY A 58 -12.37 6.02 2.29
N LEU A 59 -11.20 5.38 2.42
CA LEU A 59 -11.09 4.06 3.06
C LEU A 59 -10.67 4.22 4.53
N ASP A 60 -11.26 3.45 5.44
CA ASP A 60 -10.90 3.48 6.85
C ASP A 60 -9.48 2.96 7.07
N SER A 61 -8.58 3.84 7.51
CA SER A 61 -7.24 3.44 7.97
C SER A 61 -7.27 3.10 9.46
N PRO A 62 -6.55 2.07 9.92
CA PRO A 62 -6.35 1.88 11.34
C PRO A 62 -5.44 2.97 11.92
N ASP A 63 -5.71 3.41 13.16
CA ASP A 63 -4.98 4.50 13.84
C ASP A 63 -3.46 4.27 13.90
N TRP A 64 -3.04 3.01 14.03
CA TRP A 64 -1.63 2.65 14.15
C TRP A 64 -0.85 2.78 12.83
N LEU A 65 -1.52 2.91 11.68
CA LEU A 65 -0.84 3.04 10.39
C LEU A 65 -0.10 4.38 10.27
N GLY A 66 -0.47 5.37 11.10
CA GLY A 66 0.20 6.67 11.17
C GLY A 66 -0.11 7.56 9.97
N ALA A 67 0.70 8.59 9.76
CA ALA A 67 0.48 9.61 8.74
C ALA A 67 0.35 8.99 7.34
N ASN A 68 -0.88 9.00 6.86
CA ASN A 68 -1.27 8.50 5.56
C ASN A 68 -1.36 9.68 4.60
N GLU A 69 -0.52 9.69 3.57
CA GLU A 69 -0.78 10.56 2.42
C GLU A 69 -2.09 10.07 1.78
N GLU A 70 -3.18 10.78 2.02
CA GLU A 70 -4.45 10.47 1.36
C GLU A 70 -4.34 10.75 -0.13
N VAL A 71 -4.61 9.71 -0.92
CA VAL A 71 -4.52 9.75 -2.37
C VAL A 71 -5.88 9.44 -2.97
N ASP A 72 -6.31 10.28 -3.91
CA ASP A 72 -7.43 9.97 -4.78
C ASP A 72 -7.12 8.71 -5.63
N ALA A 73 -7.65 7.59 -5.15
CA ALA A 73 -7.60 6.31 -5.82
C ALA A 73 -8.92 5.96 -6.51
N SER A 74 -9.93 6.84 -6.53
CA SER A 74 -11.30 6.53 -7.00
C SER A 74 -11.36 5.93 -8.41
N ARG A 75 -10.40 6.31 -9.26
CA ARG A 75 -10.24 5.92 -10.66
C ARG A 75 -9.35 4.69 -10.89
N TRP A 76 -8.95 3.96 -9.84
CA TRP A 76 -8.06 2.80 -9.97
C TRP A 76 -8.62 1.72 -10.93
N ARG A 77 -9.94 1.48 -10.91
CA ARG A 77 -10.59 0.48 -11.77
C ARG A 77 -10.44 0.83 -13.25
N ASP A 78 -10.75 2.07 -13.61
CA ASP A 78 -10.62 2.55 -14.99
C ASP A 78 -9.16 2.62 -15.42
N ALA A 79 -8.27 3.08 -14.54
CA ALA A 79 -6.84 3.18 -14.83
C ALA A 79 -6.18 1.81 -15.03
N CYS A 80 -6.71 0.76 -14.40
CA CYS A 80 -6.23 -0.61 -14.55
C CYS A 80 -7.08 -1.45 -15.52
N LYS A 81 -8.02 -0.83 -16.25
CA LYS A 81 -8.88 -1.52 -17.22
C LYS A 81 -8.03 -2.15 -18.32
N GLY A 82 -8.04 -3.48 -18.39
CA GLY A 82 -7.24 -4.26 -19.34
C GLY A 82 -6.01 -4.95 -18.73
N LEU A 83 -5.72 -4.71 -17.45
CA LEU A 83 -4.74 -5.49 -16.70
C LEU A 83 -5.39 -6.74 -16.09
N THR A 84 -4.67 -7.85 -16.09
CA THR A 84 -5.05 -9.04 -15.32
C THR A 84 -4.70 -8.80 -13.85
N LEU A 85 -5.67 -8.31 -13.10
CA LEU A 85 -5.53 -8.03 -11.67
C LEU A 85 -5.87 -9.29 -10.85
N ASN A 86 -4.90 -9.79 -10.09
CA ASN A 86 -5.09 -10.88 -9.15
C ASN A 86 -4.18 -10.71 -7.93
N HIS A 87 -4.72 -11.01 -6.75
CA HIS A 87 -3.95 -11.13 -5.52
C HIS A 87 -4.45 -12.33 -4.72
N MET A 88 -3.58 -13.34 -4.55
CA MET A 88 -3.88 -14.54 -3.77
C MET A 88 -5.18 -15.23 -4.20
N GLY A 89 -5.44 -15.28 -5.51
CA GLY A 89 -6.66 -15.89 -6.08
C GLY A 89 -7.87 -14.98 -6.15
N ARG A 90 -7.79 -13.74 -5.61
CA ARG A 90 -8.89 -12.76 -5.61
C ARG A 90 -8.69 -11.68 -6.66
N GLY A 91 -9.78 -11.30 -7.33
CA GLY A 91 -9.81 -10.22 -8.30
C GLY A 91 -10.32 -8.89 -7.72
N PRO A 92 -10.40 -7.85 -8.57
CA PRO A 92 -10.91 -6.51 -8.24
C PRO A 92 -12.28 -6.47 -7.56
N ASP A 93 -13.15 -7.41 -7.88
CA ASP A 93 -14.52 -7.47 -7.35
C ASP A 93 -14.59 -8.24 -6.03
N ASP A 94 -13.60 -9.10 -5.76
CA ASP A 94 -13.50 -9.85 -4.52
C ASP A 94 -12.82 -9.02 -3.42
N ASP A 95 -11.76 -8.27 -3.74
CA ASP A 95 -10.91 -7.59 -2.74
C ASP A 95 -10.47 -6.18 -3.21
N PRO A 96 -11.42 -5.24 -3.39
CA PRO A 96 -11.16 -3.94 -4.03
C PRO A 96 -10.15 -3.07 -3.25
N SER A 97 -10.15 -3.16 -1.92
CA SER A 97 -9.29 -2.38 -1.03
C SER A 97 -7.80 -2.64 -1.32
N PHE A 98 -7.44 -3.88 -1.64
CA PHE A 98 -6.07 -4.25 -2.02
C PHE A 98 -5.59 -3.44 -3.25
N PHE A 99 -6.40 -3.41 -4.30
CA PHE A 99 -6.04 -2.77 -5.57
C PHE A 99 -6.06 -1.24 -5.44
N ALA A 100 -7.01 -0.69 -4.70
CA ALA A 100 -7.05 0.74 -4.39
C ALA A 100 -5.78 1.18 -3.64
N ALA A 101 -5.35 0.43 -2.61
CA ALA A 101 -4.15 0.75 -1.84
C ALA A 101 -2.86 0.64 -2.68
N ALA A 102 -2.75 -0.39 -3.52
CA ALA A 102 -1.64 -0.52 -4.46
C ALA A 102 -1.60 0.64 -5.47
N TYR A 103 -2.76 1.06 -5.98
CA TYR A 103 -2.87 2.19 -6.89
C TYR A 103 -2.50 3.52 -6.22
N ALA A 104 -2.93 3.73 -4.97
CA ALA A 104 -2.57 4.90 -4.17
C ALA A 104 -1.04 5.04 -4.01
N ALA A 105 -0.35 3.94 -3.70
CA ALA A 105 1.11 3.91 -3.64
C ALA A 105 1.77 4.26 -4.97
N GLY A 106 1.28 3.70 -6.09
CA GLY A 106 1.77 4.04 -7.43
C GLY A 106 1.57 5.51 -7.80
N ARG A 107 0.40 6.07 -7.45
CA ARG A 107 0.07 7.50 -7.61
C ARG A 107 1.02 8.40 -6.82
N SER A 108 1.27 8.06 -5.57
CA SER A 108 2.17 8.79 -4.68
C SER A 108 3.62 8.74 -5.17
N ALA A 109 4.09 7.57 -5.62
CA ALA A 109 5.40 7.42 -6.24
C ALA A 109 5.52 8.24 -7.53
N ARG A 110 4.52 8.20 -8.41
CA ARG A 110 4.51 9.00 -9.66
C ARG A 110 4.61 10.50 -9.41
N ALA A 111 3.96 11.01 -8.36
CA ALA A 111 4.00 12.43 -8.02
C ALA A 111 5.41 12.95 -7.65
N ARG A 112 6.36 12.03 -7.39
CA ARG A 112 7.73 12.32 -6.98
C ARG A 112 8.76 12.18 -8.10
N LEU A 113 8.35 11.78 -9.30
CA LEU A 113 9.23 11.57 -10.46
C LEU A 113 9.28 12.80 -11.39
N SER A 114 9.37 14.02 -10.83
CA SER A 114 9.44 15.26 -11.60
C SER A 114 10.56 15.26 -12.64
#